data_AF-A0A0Q0CHP7-F1
#
_entry.id   AF-A0A0Q0CHP7-F1
#
_cell.length_a   1.000
_cell.length_b   1.000
_cell.length_c   1.000
_cell.angle_alpha   90.00
_cell.angle_beta   90.00
_cell.angle_gamma   90.00
#
_symmetry.space_group_name_H-M   'P 1'
#
loop_
_entity.id
_entity.type
_entity.pdbx_description
1 polymer ?
#
loop_
_entity_poly.entity_id
_entity_poly.type
_entity_poly.pdbx_seq_one_letter_code
_entity_poly.pdbx_strand_id
1 'polypeptide(L)'
;MPKAIVVEDEQLEHAVRVAKVSSNENGIRDAALLLTCFGTGMTVTEICRLRVSDYLTESGSVLTDSQMREEIAYNHRSRPLCWTSKKLINAIDAHLSERAKRGHGVSTRINAYRGLDPESALFVSGRTGEGLKISAKVREGKTYYSANQLTRIYTRLFSIWGCKPESQKFPSWARSQYWCGLTPNSCFPAATPPSRKRLD
;
A
#
# COMPACT_ATOMS: atom_id res chain seq x y z
N MET A 1 -2.28 18.15 23.93
CA MET A 1 -2.04 16.98 23.05
C MET A 1 -1.51 17.47 21.72
N PRO A 2 -0.47 16.87 21.13
CA PRO A 2 -0.02 17.29 19.80
C PRO A 2 -1.14 17.07 18.78
N LYS A 3 -1.46 18.11 18.02
CA LYS A 3 -2.50 18.07 16.99
C LYS A 3 -2.10 17.06 15.92
N ALA A 4 -3.00 16.14 15.57
CA ALA A 4 -2.77 15.24 14.47
C ALA A 4 -2.53 16.06 13.19
N ILE A 5 -1.46 15.76 12.46
CA ILE A 5 -1.21 16.36 11.16
C ILE A 5 -2.18 15.69 10.20
N VAL A 6 -3.14 16.46 9.70
CA VAL A 6 -4.06 16.04 8.64
C VAL A 6 -3.42 16.43 7.31
N VAL A 7 -3.41 15.50 6.37
CA VAL A 7 -2.98 15.76 5.00
C VAL A 7 -4.23 16.06 4.19
N GLU A 8 -4.32 17.28 3.67
CA GLU A 8 -5.45 17.70 2.83
C GLU A 8 -5.34 17.13 1.41
N ASP A 9 -6.45 17.06 0.68
CA ASP A 9 -6.48 16.49 -0.68
C ASP A 9 -5.52 17.22 -1.64
N GLU A 10 -5.47 18.55 -1.58
CA GLU A 10 -4.55 19.36 -2.40
C GLU A 10 -3.08 19.03 -2.12
N GLN A 11 -2.77 18.76 -0.85
CA GLN A 11 -1.45 18.39 -0.39
C GLN A 11 -1.06 17.00 -0.90
N LEU A 12 -1.99 16.05 -0.84
CA LEU A 12 -1.81 14.71 -1.38
C LEU A 12 -1.60 14.76 -2.90
N GLU A 13 -2.38 15.55 -3.62
CA GLU A 13 -2.22 15.72 -5.06
C GLU A 13 -0.88 16.34 -5.43
N HIS A 14 -0.44 17.35 -4.68
CA HIS A 14 0.88 17.93 -4.84
C HIS A 14 1.99 16.89 -4.59
N ALA A 15 1.89 16.11 -3.50
CA ALA A 15 2.85 15.05 -3.19
C ALA A 15 2.91 13.99 -4.30
N VAL A 16 1.76 13.60 -4.86
CA VAL A 16 1.68 12.65 -5.99
C VAL A 16 2.34 13.24 -7.24
N ARG A 17 2.10 14.52 -7.56
CA ARG A 17 2.76 15.20 -8.69
C ARG A 17 4.27 15.21 -8.52
N VAL A 18 4.75 15.61 -7.34
CA VAL A 18 6.17 15.66 -7.00
C VAL A 18 6.81 14.26 -7.06
N ALA A 19 6.13 13.23 -6.53
CA ALA A 19 6.61 11.85 -6.58
C ALA A 19 6.84 11.38 -8.02
N LYS A 20 5.91 11.67 -8.94
CA LYS A 20 6.02 11.32 -10.37
C LYS A 20 7.25 11.93 -11.03
N VAL A 21 7.59 13.18 -10.71
CA VAL A 21 8.71 13.90 -11.32
C VAL A 21 10.04 13.59 -10.63
N SER A 22 10.01 13.15 -9.37
CA SER A 22 11.21 12.91 -8.54
C SER A 22 12.14 11.79 -9.04
N SER A 23 11.61 10.83 -9.81
CA SER A 23 12.38 9.71 -10.35
C SER A 23 11.78 9.21 -11.63
N ASN A 24 12.56 9.16 -12.70
CA ASN A 24 12.13 8.63 -14.00
C ASN A 24 11.83 7.11 -13.95
N GLU A 25 12.51 6.37 -13.07
CA GLU A 25 12.34 4.91 -12.96
C GLU A 25 11.22 4.51 -12.00
N ASN A 26 11.01 5.28 -10.93
CA ASN A 26 10.12 4.88 -9.84
C ASN A 26 8.98 5.88 -9.58
N GLY A 27 8.92 7.01 -10.29
CA GLY A 27 7.96 8.07 -9.99
C GLY A 27 6.50 7.63 -10.12
N ILE A 28 6.18 6.81 -11.12
CA ILE A 28 4.83 6.25 -11.30
C ILE A 28 4.49 5.28 -10.16
N ARG A 29 5.44 4.42 -9.77
CA ARG A 29 5.28 3.53 -8.61
C ARG A 29 5.06 4.31 -7.33
N ASP A 30 5.88 5.33 -7.07
CA ASP A 30 5.86 6.10 -5.83
C ASP A 30 4.55 6.89 -5.69
N ALA A 31 4.02 7.41 -6.80
CA ALA A 31 2.67 7.99 -6.85
C ALA A 31 1.58 6.97 -6.52
N ALA A 32 1.65 5.76 -7.08
CA ALA A 32 0.69 4.70 -6.81
C ALA A 32 0.77 4.21 -5.34
N LEU A 33 1.97 4.14 -4.76
CA LEU A 33 2.18 3.80 -3.35
C LEU A 33 1.54 4.82 -2.42
N LEU A 34 1.75 6.12 -2.65
CA LEU A 34 1.12 7.19 -1.86
C LEU A 34 -0.41 7.07 -1.91
N LEU A 35 -0.99 6.99 -3.11
CA LEU A 35 -2.44 6.87 -3.26
C LEU A 35 -2.98 5.58 -2.64
N THR A 36 -2.23 4.48 -2.66
CA THR A 36 -2.64 3.23 -2.02
C THR A 36 -2.65 3.39 -0.51
N CYS A 37 -1.59 3.96 0.07
CA CYS A 37 -1.49 4.19 1.50
C CYS A 37 -2.66 5.04 2.03
N PHE A 38 -2.94 6.16 1.38
CA PHE A 38 -4.03 7.06 1.80
C PHE A 38 -5.42 6.56 1.40
N GLY A 39 -5.55 5.89 0.26
CA GLY A 39 -6.84 5.41 -0.26
C GLY A 39 -7.36 4.13 0.39
N THR A 40 -6.47 3.29 0.95
CA THR A 40 -6.84 1.99 1.54
C THR A 40 -6.52 1.88 3.03
N GLY A 41 -5.73 2.80 3.59
CA GLY A 41 -5.31 2.77 4.99
C GLY A 41 -4.45 1.55 5.36
N MET A 42 -3.88 0.85 4.38
CA MET A 42 -3.03 -0.32 4.63
C MET A 42 -1.71 0.06 5.28
N THR A 43 -1.18 -0.87 6.08
CA THR A 43 0.19 -0.78 6.60
C THR A 43 1.22 -0.96 5.48
N VAL A 44 2.41 -0.37 5.64
CA VAL A 44 3.51 -0.54 4.68
C VAL A 44 3.89 -2.00 4.45
N THR A 45 3.76 -2.85 5.47
CA THR A 45 4.02 -4.29 5.36
C THR A 45 2.95 -5.01 4.55
N GLU A 46 1.68 -4.63 4.68
CA GLU A 46 0.59 -5.17 3.86
C GLU A 46 0.79 -4.76 2.39
N ILE A 47 1.08 -3.48 2.13
CA ILE A 47 1.30 -2.95 0.78
C ILE A 47 2.44 -3.69 0.06
N CYS A 48 3.55 -3.96 0.74
CA CYS A 48 4.67 -4.72 0.15
C CYS A 48 4.31 -6.18 -0.20
N ARG A 49 3.28 -6.76 0.41
CA ARG A 49 2.88 -8.16 0.22
C ARG A 49 1.72 -8.35 -0.74
N LEU A 50 1.09 -7.27 -1.19
CA LEU A 50 0.04 -7.32 -2.20
C LEU A 50 0.58 -7.97 -3.47
N ARG A 51 -0.21 -8.85 -4.05
CA ARG A 51 0.05 -9.52 -5.33
C ARG A 51 -0.79 -8.91 -6.45
N VAL A 52 -0.43 -9.21 -7.68
CA VAL A 52 -1.25 -8.82 -8.85
C VAL A 52 -2.64 -9.44 -8.77
N SER A 53 -2.75 -10.70 -8.29
CA SER A 53 -4.03 -11.39 -8.08
C SER A 53 -4.92 -10.76 -6.99
N ASP A 54 -4.37 -9.95 -6.07
CA ASP A 54 -5.16 -9.23 -5.07
C ASP A 54 -5.88 -7.99 -5.66
N TYR A 55 -5.49 -7.56 -6.87
CA TYR A 55 -5.97 -6.34 -7.53
C TYR A 55 -6.62 -6.60 -8.90
N LEU A 56 -6.12 -7.57 -9.68
CA LEU A 56 -6.65 -7.90 -11.00
C LEU A 56 -7.37 -9.26 -10.99
N THR A 57 -8.42 -9.36 -11.79
CA THR A 57 -9.01 -10.64 -12.21
C THR A 57 -8.14 -11.30 -13.29
N GLU A 58 -8.39 -12.58 -13.54
CA GLU A 58 -7.75 -13.29 -14.67
C GLU A 58 -8.03 -12.61 -16.01
N SER A 59 -9.22 -12.03 -16.20
CA SER A 59 -9.57 -11.24 -17.40
C SER A 59 -8.82 -9.90 -17.51
N GLY A 60 -8.06 -9.49 -16.48
CA GLY A 60 -7.36 -8.21 -16.43
C GLY A 60 -8.24 -7.03 -16.00
N SER A 61 -9.45 -7.27 -15.52
CA SER A 61 -10.31 -6.26 -14.90
C SER A 61 -9.88 -6.02 -13.46
N VAL A 62 -10.13 -4.82 -12.92
CA VAL A 62 -9.83 -4.53 -11.51
C VAL A 62 -10.86 -5.26 -10.63
N LEU A 63 -10.39 -5.98 -9.62
CA LEU A 63 -11.23 -6.57 -8.59
C LEU A 63 -11.78 -5.44 -7.71
N THR A 64 -12.99 -4.97 -7.95
CA THR A 64 -13.58 -3.86 -7.16
C THR A 64 -13.73 -4.24 -5.69
N ASP A 65 -14.20 -5.45 -5.42
CA ASP A 65 -14.28 -6.04 -4.09
C ASP A 65 -13.24 -7.17 -3.99
N SER A 66 -12.08 -6.86 -3.42
CA SER A 66 -11.07 -7.86 -3.13
C SER A 66 -11.03 -8.16 -1.63
N GLN A 67 -10.30 -9.21 -1.25
CA GLN A 67 -10.11 -9.58 0.14
C GLN A 67 -8.64 -9.49 0.50
N MET A 68 -8.35 -8.81 1.60
CA MET A 68 -7.02 -8.89 2.18
C MET A 68 -6.84 -10.29 2.80
N ARG A 69 -5.81 -11.01 2.33
CA ARG A 69 -5.48 -12.35 2.80
C ARG A 69 -5.02 -12.32 4.27
N GLU A 70 -5.40 -13.33 5.06
CA GLU A 70 -5.06 -13.41 6.48
C GLU A 70 -3.55 -13.45 6.73
N GLU A 71 -2.81 -14.07 5.82
CA GLU A 71 -1.34 -14.18 5.85
C GLU A 71 -0.61 -12.84 5.70
N ILE A 72 -1.24 -11.86 5.02
CA ILE A 72 -0.66 -10.53 4.79
C ILE A 72 -1.23 -9.51 5.77
N ALA A 73 -2.47 -9.71 6.23
CA ALA A 73 -3.16 -8.81 7.13
C ALA A 73 -2.39 -8.67 8.45
N TYR A 74 -2.21 -7.43 8.88
CA TYR A 74 -1.47 -7.10 10.08
C TYR A 74 -2.07 -7.78 11.35
N ASN A 75 -3.39 -7.86 11.44
CA ASN A 75 -4.11 -8.49 12.55
C ASN A 75 -4.38 -9.98 12.33
N HIS A 76 -3.83 -10.60 11.28
CA HIS A 76 -4.14 -11.97 10.87
C HIS A 76 -5.64 -12.25 10.70
N ARG A 77 -6.38 -11.24 10.24
CA ARG A 77 -7.83 -11.33 9.98
C ARG A 77 -8.10 -10.83 8.58
N SER A 78 -8.86 -11.62 7.83
CA SER A 78 -9.30 -11.20 6.50
C SER A 78 -10.23 -10.00 6.66
N ARG A 79 -10.04 -9.01 5.78
CA ARG A 79 -10.91 -7.85 5.70
C ARG A 79 -11.21 -7.53 4.23
N PRO A 80 -12.44 -7.08 3.92
CA PRO A 80 -12.75 -6.64 2.57
C PRO A 80 -11.89 -5.43 2.22
N LEU A 81 -11.47 -5.39 0.97
CA LEU A 81 -10.68 -4.32 0.39
C LEU A 81 -11.39 -3.84 -0.87
N CYS A 82 -11.87 -2.59 -0.84
CA CYS A 82 -12.61 -2.03 -1.95
C CYS A 82 -11.74 -1.07 -2.74
N TRP A 83 -11.61 -1.31 -4.05
CA TRP A 83 -10.92 -0.45 -4.99
C TRP A 83 -11.94 0.42 -5.72
N THR A 84 -12.35 1.52 -5.10
CA THR A 84 -13.41 2.40 -5.62
C THR A 84 -12.87 3.71 -6.20
N SER A 85 -11.71 4.18 -5.70
CA SER A 85 -11.14 5.45 -6.12
C SER A 85 -10.53 5.35 -7.52
N LYS A 86 -11.13 6.06 -8.49
CA LYS A 86 -10.61 6.15 -9.87
C LYS A 86 -9.19 6.70 -9.92
N LYS A 87 -8.83 7.65 -9.04
CA LYS A 87 -7.47 8.22 -8.96
C LYS A 87 -6.46 7.13 -8.57
N LEU A 88 -6.80 6.29 -7.60
CA LEU A 88 -5.98 5.18 -7.14
C LEU A 88 -5.82 4.11 -8.23
N ILE A 89 -6.95 3.68 -8.80
CA ILE A 89 -6.98 2.68 -9.88
C ILE A 89 -6.11 3.13 -11.04
N ASN A 90 -6.28 4.38 -11.51
CA ASN A 90 -5.49 4.91 -12.63
C ASN A 90 -3.98 4.95 -12.32
N ALA A 91 -3.61 5.21 -11.06
CA ALA A 91 -2.20 5.23 -10.66
C ALA A 91 -1.59 3.83 -10.63
N ILE A 92 -2.32 2.83 -10.10
CA ILE A 92 -1.90 1.43 -10.12
C ILE A 92 -1.83 0.93 -11.56
N ASP A 93 -2.83 1.22 -12.38
CA ASP A 93 -2.88 0.81 -13.78
C ASP A 93 -1.74 1.40 -14.62
N ALA A 94 -1.36 2.66 -14.35
CA ALA A 94 -0.18 3.27 -14.95
C ALA A 94 1.11 2.53 -14.54
N HIS A 95 1.23 2.13 -13.27
CA HIS A 95 2.36 1.34 -12.79
C HIS A 95 2.43 -0.04 -13.46
N LEU A 96 1.31 -0.75 -13.55
CA LEU A 96 1.24 -2.06 -14.20
C LEU A 96 1.54 -1.99 -15.69
N SER A 97 1.06 -0.94 -16.37
CA SER A 97 1.35 -0.70 -17.78
C SER A 97 2.84 -0.44 -18.03
N GLU A 98 3.48 0.35 -17.17
CA GLU A 98 4.92 0.59 -17.25
C GLU A 98 5.73 -0.69 -16.95
N ARG A 99 5.31 -1.49 -15.98
CA ARG A 99 5.92 -2.79 -15.70
C ARG A 99 5.84 -3.73 -16.89
N ALA A 100 4.69 -3.84 -17.53
CA ALA A 100 4.50 -4.68 -18.71
C ALA A 100 5.43 -4.22 -19.85
N LYS A 101 5.54 -2.92 -20.10
CA LYS A 101 6.47 -2.36 -21.10
C LYS A 101 7.94 -2.66 -20.80
N ARG A 102 8.33 -2.70 -19.52
CA ARG A 102 9.69 -3.01 -19.07
C ARG A 102 9.95 -4.51 -18.88
N GLY A 103 8.95 -5.37 -19.03
CA GLY A 103 9.07 -6.82 -18.82
C GLY A 103 9.20 -7.24 -17.35
N HIS A 104 8.72 -6.43 -16.40
CA HIS A 104 8.90 -6.67 -14.96
C HIS A 104 7.80 -7.55 -14.36
N GLY A 105 8.12 -8.81 -14.06
CA GLY A 105 7.18 -9.77 -13.48
C GLY A 105 6.09 -10.18 -14.46
N VAL A 106 6.46 -10.37 -15.73
CA VAL A 106 5.56 -10.84 -16.80
C VAL A 106 5.39 -12.35 -16.73
N SER A 107 4.22 -12.83 -17.12
CA SER A 107 3.90 -14.25 -17.21
C SER A 107 3.92 -14.72 -18.67
N THR A 108 4.00 -16.03 -18.86
CA THR A 108 3.77 -16.67 -20.16
C THR A 108 2.32 -16.55 -20.63
N ARG A 109 1.38 -16.32 -19.70
CA ARG A 109 -0.04 -16.12 -19.99
C ARG A 109 -0.32 -14.67 -20.38
N ILE A 110 -0.06 -14.31 -21.64
CA ILE A 110 -0.17 -12.93 -22.16
C ILE A 110 -1.57 -12.31 -21.96
N ASN A 111 -2.63 -13.12 -22.11
CA ASN A 111 -4.01 -12.65 -22.01
C ASN A 111 -4.54 -12.61 -20.58
N ALA A 112 -3.86 -13.24 -19.62
CA ALA A 112 -4.28 -13.30 -18.23
C ALA A 112 -3.61 -12.17 -17.44
N TYR A 113 -4.33 -11.52 -16.52
CA TYR A 113 -3.78 -10.48 -15.63
C TYR A 113 -2.99 -9.37 -16.38
N ARG A 114 -3.41 -9.04 -17.61
CA ARG A 114 -2.72 -8.10 -18.52
C ARG A 114 -1.27 -8.49 -18.87
N GLY A 115 -0.97 -9.79 -18.88
CA GLY A 115 0.36 -10.35 -19.17
C GLY A 115 1.31 -10.34 -17.98
N LEU A 116 0.83 -9.99 -16.78
CA LEU A 116 1.62 -10.03 -15.54
C LEU A 116 1.43 -11.37 -14.82
N ASP A 117 2.43 -11.74 -14.04
CA ASP A 117 2.35 -12.91 -13.17
C ASP A 117 1.44 -12.63 -11.97
N PRO A 118 0.35 -13.40 -11.77
CA PRO A 118 -0.57 -13.21 -10.64
C PRO A 118 0.12 -13.31 -9.28
N GLU A 119 1.18 -14.11 -9.16
CA GLU A 119 1.92 -14.29 -7.90
C GLU A 119 2.99 -13.22 -7.67
N SER A 120 3.27 -12.41 -8.69
CA SER A 120 4.19 -11.28 -8.58
C SER A 120 3.65 -10.23 -7.62
N ALA A 121 4.56 -9.55 -6.91
CA ALA A 121 4.22 -8.41 -6.07
C ALA A 121 3.54 -7.32 -6.91
N LEU A 122 2.51 -6.67 -6.38
CA LEU A 122 1.80 -5.58 -7.04
C LEU A 122 2.73 -4.38 -7.32
N PHE A 123 3.53 -4.03 -6.32
CA PHE A 123 4.54 -2.98 -6.40
C PHE A 123 5.95 -3.56 -6.51
N VAL A 124 6.63 -3.22 -7.61
CA VAL A 124 8.01 -3.65 -7.87
C VAL A 124 8.95 -2.46 -8.02
N SER A 125 10.24 -2.71 -7.83
CA SER A 125 11.30 -1.76 -8.16
C SER A 125 11.31 -1.48 -9.66
N GLY A 126 11.24 -0.21 -10.06
CA GLY A 126 11.29 0.18 -11.48
C GLY A 126 12.65 -0.05 -12.15
N ARG A 127 13.68 -0.40 -11.38
CA ARG A 127 15.02 -0.74 -11.88
C ARG A 127 15.25 -2.23 -12.09
N THR A 128 14.78 -3.05 -11.15
CA THR A 128 15.09 -4.50 -11.14
C THR A 128 13.87 -5.36 -11.45
N GLY A 129 12.66 -4.81 -11.38
CA GLY A 129 11.41 -5.58 -11.49
C GLY A 129 11.11 -6.48 -10.28
N GLU A 130 11.99 -6.49 -9.27
CA GLU A 130 11.79 -7.25 -8.04
C GLU A 130 10.77 -6.57 -7.11
N GLY A 131 9.99 -7.38 -6.38
CA GLY A 131 9.11 -6.91 -5.32
C GLY A 131 9.86 -6.14 -4.23
N LEU A 132 9.15 -5.24 -3.54
CA LEU A 132 9.73 -4.47 -2.44
C LEU A 132 10.12 -5.39 -1.28
N LYS A 133 11.34 -5.25 -0.77
CA LYS A 133 11.92 -6.15 0.23
C LYS A 133 11.25 -5.98 1.59
N ILE A 134 10.90 -7.12 2.20
CA ILE A 134 10.44 -7.22 3.58
C ILE A 134 11.48 -8.04 4.35
N SER A 135 11.90 -7.53 5.51
CA SER A 135 12.77 -8.24 6.43
C SER A 135 11.95 -8.79 7.60
N ALA A 136 12.03 -10.10 7.83
CA ALA A 136 11.51 -10.74 9.02
C ALA A 136 12.59 -10.79 10.11
N LYS A 137 12.24 -10.46 11.35
CA LYS A 137 13.11 -10.57 12.53
C LYS A 137 12.41 -11.41 13.57
N VAL A 138 13.04 -12.49 14.01
CA VAL A 138 12.53 -13.30 15.11
C VAL A 138 13.11 -12.76 16.41
N ARG A 139 12.24 -12.44 17.39
CA ARG A 139 12.63 -12.09 18.75
C ARG A 139 11.71 -12.83 19.70
N GLU A 140 12.29 -13.56 20.66
CA GLU A 140 11.54 -14.25 21.72
C GLU A 140 10.40 -15.14 21.17
N GLY A 141 10.68 -15.88 20.09
CA GLY A 141 9.69 -16.76 19.45
C GLY A 141 8.60 -16.05 18.64
N LYS A 142 8.61 -14.71 18.56
CA LYS A 142 7.68 -13.91 17.74
C LYS A 142 8.39 -13.39 16.48
N THR A 143 7.76 -13.55 15.33
CA THR A 143 8.26 -13.03 14.05
C THR A 143 7.69 -11.63 13.79
N TYR A 144 8.59 -10.65 13.65
CA TYR A 144 8.27 -9.27 13.31
C TYR A 144 8.64 -9.00 11.87
N TYR A 145 7.71 -8.43 11.10
CA TYR A 145 7.96 -8.03 9.72
C TYR A 145 8.27 -6.53 9.65
N SER A 146 9.28 -6.16 8.87
CA SER A 146 9.68 -4.77 8.65
C SER A 146 9.91 -4.49 7.17
N ALA A 147 9.24 -3.47 6.64
CA ALA A 147 9.36 -3.05 5.25
C ALA A 147 10.29 -1.82 5.13
N ASN A 148 11.54 -1.94 5.61
CA ASN A 148 12.48 -0.82 5.71
C ASN A 148 12.68 -0.06 4.38
N GLN A 149 12.67 -0.80 3.26
CA GLN A 149 12.78 -0.19 1.93
C GLN A 149 11.61 0.75 1.64
N LEU A 150 10.38 0.29 1.89
CA LEU A 150 9.19 1.08 1.66
C LEU A 150 9.05 2.23 2.66
N THR A 151 9.42 2.02 3.93
CA THR A 151 9.49 3.11 4.93
C THR A 151 10.43 4.22 4.47
N ARG A 152 11.61 3.88 3.94
CA ARG A 152 12.55 4.88 3.41
C ARG A 152 11.99 5.63 2.21
N ILE A 153 11.25 4.96 1.33
CA ILE A 153 10.56 5.59 0.20
C ILE A 153 9.56 6.62 0.74
N TYR A 154 8.70 6.23 1.68
CA TYR A 154 7.74 7.17 2.28
C TYR A 154 8.42 8.34 2.97
N THR A 155 9.43 8.10 3.81
CA THR A 155 10.17 9.19 4.48
C THR A 155 10.81 10.15 3.48
N ARG A 156 11.37 9.64 2.37
CA ARG A 156 11.90 10.46 1.29
C ARG A 156 10.79 11.29 0.63
N LEU A 157 9.67 10.67 0.26
CA LEU A 157 8.56 11.36 -0.40
C LEU A 157 7.97 12.47 0.48
N PHE A 158 7.79 12.20 1.77
CA PHE A 158 7.34 13.21 2.74
C PHE A 158 8.33 14.36 2.90
N SER A 159 9.63 14.06 2.89
CA SER A 159 10.68 15.08 2.95
C SER A 159 10.66 16.01 1.72
N ILE A 160 10.53 15.44 0.51
CA ILE A 160 10.47 16.24 -0.73
C ILE A 160 9.20 17.11 -0.77
N TRP A 161 8.10 16.62 -0.22
CA TRP A 161 6.86 17.38 -0.07
C TRP A 161 6.97 18.56 0.93
N GLY A 162 8.08 18.68 1.67
CA GLY A 162 8.33 19.78 2.61
C GLY A 162 7.73 19.56 4.00
N CYS A 163 7.13 18.39 4.26
CA CYS A 163 6.82 17.99 5.62
C CYS A 163 8.09 17.48 6.29
N LYS A 164 8.67 18.29 7.19
CA LYS A 164 9.85 17.88 7.95
C LYS A 164 9.55 16.59 8.73
N PRO A 165 10.45 15.59 8.68
CA PRO A 165 10.31 14.35 9.45
C PRO A 165 10.44 14.58 10.96
N GLU A 166 10.82 15.78 11.41
CA GLU A 166 10.90 16.13 12.83
C GLU A 166 9.58 16.71 13.35
N SER A 167 8.82 17.41 12.50
CA SER A 167 7.42 17.78 12.75
C SER A 167 6.47 16.60 12.53
N GLN A 168 6.82 15.69 11.62
CA GLN A 168 6.30 14.33 11.60
C GLN A 168 7.16 13.46 12.52
N LYS A 169 7.06 13.69 13.84
CA LYS A 169 7.06 12.51 14.70
C LYS A 169 5.93 11.66 14.13
N PHE A 170 6.24 10.66 13.29
CA PHE A 170 5.43 9.46 13.23
C PHE A 170 5.34 9.08 14.69
N PRO A 171 4.20 9.28 15.35
CA PRO A 171 4.19 9.13 16.79
C PRO A 171 4.51 7.67 17.07
N SER A 172 4.80 7.28 18.32
CA SER A 172 5.10 5.87 18.58
C SER A 172 4.01 4.92 18.02
N TRP A 173 2.77 5.40 17.80
CA TRP A 173 1.65 4.73 17.10
C TRP A 173 1.78 4.55 15.57
N ALA A 174 2.65 5.28 14.88
CA ALA A 174 3.01 4.98 13.48
C ALA A 174 4.27 4.11 13.38
N ARG A 175 5.00 3.99 14.49
CA ARG A 175 6.05 2.99 14.70
C ARG A 175 5.48 1.65 15.20
N SER A 176 4.29 1.70 15.80
CA SER A 176 3.51 0.59 16.33
C SER A 176 2.07 0.71 15.83
N GLN A 177 1.77 0.04 14.73
CA GLN A 177 0.56 -0.78 14.60
C GLN A 177 -0.68 -0.22 15.33
N TYR A 178 -1.47 0.66 14.72
CA TYR A 178 -2.93 0.79 14.93
C TYR A 178 -3.42 1.92 14.02
N TRP A 179 -3.79 1.58 12.77
CA TRP A 179 -4.66 2.42 11.95
C TRP A 179 -6.06 1.78 11.95
N CYS A 180 -6.71 1.85 13.12
CA CYS A 180 -8.16 1.77 13.21
C CYS A 180 -8.67 3.20 13.32
N GLY A 181 -9.42 3.64 12.30
CA GLY A 181 -10.39 4.71 12.45
C GLY A 181 -9.88 6.12 12.14
N LEU A 182 -9.62 6.42 10.87
CA LEU A 182 -9.89 7.75 10.29
C LEU A 182 -10.30 7.58 8.82
N THR A 183 -11.60 7.41 8.58
CA THR A 183 -12.23 7.92 7.36
C THR A 183 -13.01 9.17 7.75
N PRO A 184 -12.98 10.24 6.96
CA PRO A 184 -14.16 11.05 6.74
C PRO A 184 -14.75 10.61 5.40
N ASN A 185 -15.94 10.03 5.46
CA ASN A 185 -16.86 9.80 4.35
C ASN A 185 -16.40 8.85 3.23
N SER A 186 -16.75 7.56 3.36
CA SER A 186 -17.79 6.96 2.52
C SER A 186 -17.95 5.46 2.83
N CYS A 187 -19.16 5.10 3.25
CA CYS A 187 -19.76 3.77 3.06
C CYS A 187 -19.05 2.55 3.67
N PHE A 188 -19.21 2.31 4.97
CA PHE A 188 -19.34 0.94 5.51
C PHE A 188 -20.30 0.95 6.71
N PRO A 189 -21.29 0.03 6.77
CA PRO A 189 -22.14 -0.12 7.95
C PRO A 189 -21.31 -0.62 9.14
N ALA A 190 -21.58 -0.05 10.31
CA ALA A 190 -20.87 -0.32 11.55
C ALA A 190 -20.89 -1.82 11.90
N ALA A 191 -19.74 -2.48 11.81
CA ALA A 191 -19.56 -3.80 12.40
C ALA A 191 -19.40 -3.65 13.92
N THR A 192 -20.35 -4.23 14.66
CA THR A 192 -20.38 -4.27 16.12
C THR A 192 -19.11 -4.93 16.66
N PRO A 193 -18.41 -4.34 17.65
CA PRO A 193 -17.23 -4.95 18.23
C PRO A 193 -17.60 -6.23 19.00
N PRO A 194 -16.85 -7.34 18.86
CA PRO A 194 -17.08 -8.54 19.65
C PRO A 194 -16.76 -8.26 21.11
N SER A 195 -17.71 -8.61 21.98
CA SER A 195 -17.60 -8.50 23.43
C SER A 195 -16.35 -9.21 23.94
N ARG A 196 -15.46 -8.47 24.61
CA ARG A 196 -14.37 -9.03 25.41
C ARG A 196 -14.98 -9.87 26.52
N LYS A 197 -15.04 -11.19 26.34
CA LYS A 197 -15.21 -12.11 27.47
C LYS A 197 -13.89 -12.12 28.25
N ARG A 198 -13.98 -11.63 29.48
CA ARG A 198 -12.97 -11.82 30.53
C ARG A 198 -12.93 -13.32 30.80
N LEU A 199 -11.78 -13.95 30.61
CA LEU A 199 -11.51 -15.29 31.16
C LEU A 199 -10.92 -15.04 32.56
N ASP A 200 -11.44 -15.80 33.50
CA ASP A 200 -11.23 -15.70 34.95
C ASP A 200 -9.77 -15.89 35.38
#